data_AF-J9AHX7-F1
#
_entry.id   AF-J9AHX7-F1
#
_cell.length_a   1.000
_cell.length_b   1.000
_cell.length_c   1.000
_cell.angle_alpha   90.00
_cell.angle_beta   90.00
_cell.angle_gamma   90.00
#
_symmetry.space_group_name_H-M   'P 1'
#
loop_
_entity.id
_entity.type
_entity.pdbx_description
1 polymer ?
#
loop_
_entity_poly.entity_id
_entity_poly.type
_entity_poly.pdbx_seq_one_letter_code
_entity_poly.pdbx_strand_id
1 'polypeptide(L)'
;MIKNHRIISVEDTSRRKLLSIDDITKAVGTGCVPKLTETDCARSLCYHLMYRSFDGVCNNLEKPLLGAAFRPYFRHLPAEYDDKISEPVCKFLL
;
A
#
# COMPACT_ATOMS: atom_id res chain seq x y z
N MET A 1 0.79 -19.12 -11.27
CA MET A 1 1.60 -20.08 -12.05
C MET A 1 0.67 -20.95 -12.90
N ILE A 2 0.86 -21.01 -14.22
CA ILE A 2 -0.05 -21.70 -15.16
C ILE A 2 -0.18 -23.19 -14.78
N LYS A 3 -1.42 -23.69 -14.62
CA LYS A 3 -1.69 -25.12 -14.42
C LYS A 3 -2.57 -25.62 -15.57
N ASN A 4 -2.09 -26.62 -16.30
CA ASN A 4 -2.81 -27.22 -17.44
C ASN A 4 -3.21 -26.21 -18.53
N HIS A 5 -2.33 -25.27 -18.90
CA HIS A 5 -2.61 -24.21 -19.89
C HIS A 5 -3.76 -23.25 -19.52
N ARG A 6 -4.20 -23.25 -18.25
CA ARG A 6 -5.22 -22.32 -17.77
C ARG A 6 -4.60 -21.23 -16.90
N ILE A 7 -5.06 -20.01 -17.13
CA ILE A 7 -4.79 -18.88 -16.24
C ILE A 7 -5.55 -19.13 -14.95
N ILE A 8 -4.85 -19.06 -13.82
CA ILE A 8 -5.49 -19.03 -12.51
C ILE A 8 -6.07 -17.63 -12.36
N SER A 9 -7.39 -17.51 -12.39
CA SER A 9 -8.12 -16.24 -12.24
C SER A 9 -8.33 -15.83 -10.77
N VAL A 10 -7.76 -16.60 -9.84
CA VAL A 10 -7.83 -16.31 -8.41
C VAL A 10 -6.54 -15.60 -8.01
N GLU A 11 -6.68 -14.49 -7.31
CA GLU A 11 -5.56 -13.73 -6.78
C GLU A 11 -4.81 -14.55 -5.71
N ASP A 12 -3.47 -14.52 -5.73
CA ASP A 12 -2.65 -15.10 -4.67
C ASP A 12 -2.51 -14.11 -3.51
N THR A 13 -3.24 -14.36 -2.43
CA THR A 13 -3.21 -13.56 -1.20
C THR A 13 -2.41 -14.22 -0.07
N SER A 14 -1.73 -15.34 -0.32
CA SER A 14 -1.05 -16.15 0.72
C SER A 14 0.01 -15.40 1.52
N ARG A 15 0.60 -14.35 0.94
CA ARG A 15 1.66 -13.52 1.55
C ARG A 15 1.14 -12.16 2.03
N ARG A 16 -0.16 -11.88 1.88
CA ARG A 16 -0.76 -10.62 2.33
C ARG A 16 -0.86 -10.65 3.85
N LYS A 17 -0.22 -9.68 4.51
CA LYS A 17 -0.41 -9.46 5.94
C LYS A 17 -1.67 -8.61 6.14
N LEU A 18 -2.70 -9.22 6.71
CA LEU A 18 -3.86 -8.48 7.22
C LEU A 18 -3.44 -7.72 8.47
N LEU A 19 -3.92 -6.48 8.58
CA LEU A 19 -3.65 -5.64 9.75
C LEU A 19 -4.83 -5.74 10.70
N SER A 20 -4.55 -6.11 11.94
CA SER A 20 -5.54 -6.05 13.03
C SER A 20 -5.69 -4.62 13.52
N ILE A 21 -6.81 -4.34 14.20
CA ILE A 21 -6.96 -3.12 15.00
C ILE A 21 -5.79 -3.00 15.97
N ASP A 22 -5.38 -4.09 16.63
CA ASP A 22 -4.24 -4.08 17.55
C ASP A 22 -2.92 -3.65 16.90
N ASP A 23 -2.69 -4.02 15.64
CA ASP A 23 -1.50 -3.60 14.90
C ASP A 23 -1.52 -2.08 14.65
N ILE A 24 -2.71 -1.51 14.43
CA ILE A 24 -2.92 -0.07 14.26
C ILE A 24 -2.72 0.64 15.60
N THR A 25 -3.37 0.17 16.67
CA THR A 25 -3.32 0.82 18.00
C THR A 25 -1.90 0.87 18.55
N LYS A 26 -1.11 -0.20 18.37
CA LYS A 26 0.30 -0.22 18.78
C LYS A 26 1.16 0.78 18.01
N ALA A 27 0.79 1.09 16.77
CA ALA A 27 1.55 1.99 15.91
C ALA A 27 1.22 3.48 16.15
N VAL A 28 0.13 3.79 16.86
CA VAL A 28 -0.30 5.17 17.18
C VAL A 28 0.81 5.98 17.84
N GLY A 29 1.53 5.39 18.81
CA GLY A 29 2.62 6.09 19.50
C GLY A 29 3.80 6.49 18.60
N THR A 30 3.90 5.90 17.41
CA THR A 30 4.94 6.23 16.41
C THR A 30 4.44 7.19 15.32
N GLY A 31 3.15 7.54 15.32
CA GLY A 31 2.53 8.35 14.26
C GLY A 31 2.51 7.68 12.88
N CYS A 32 2.87 6.40 12.79
CA CYS A 32 2.98 5.67 11.53
C CYS A 32 1.96 4.53 11.49
N VAL A 33 1.34 4.32 10.32
CA VAL A 33 0.50 3.15 10.08
C VAL A 33 1.36 2.03 9.45
N PRO A 34 1.23 0.76 9.87
CA PRO A 34 1.95 -0.34 9.25
C PRO A 34 1.62 -0.44 7.75
N LYS A 35 2.65 -0.61 6.92
CA LYS A 35 2.53 -0.58 5.45
C LYS A 35 2.80 -1.96 4.88
N LEU A 36 2.25 -2.25 3.71
CA LEU A 36 2.74 -3.33 2.87
C LEU A 36 4.18 -3.01 2.46
N THR A 37 5.13 -3.89 2.78
CA THR A 37 6.56 -3.66 2.60
C THR A 37 7.11 -4.28 1.33
N GLU A 38 6.69 -5.50 0.97
CA GLU A 38 7.26 -6.22 -0.18
C GLU A 38 6.23 -7.12 -0.86
N THR A 39 6.24 -7.11 -2.19
CA THR A 39 5.39 -7.94 -3.05
C THR A 39 6.16 -8.35 -4.30
N ASP A 40 6.21 -9.65 -4.57
CA ASP A 40 6.82 -10.20 -5.78
C ASP A 40 5.73 -10.50 -6.82
N CYS A 41 5.65 -9.66 -7.86
CA CYS A 41 4.66 -9.83 -8.93
C CYS A 41 4.93 -11.07 -9.80
N ALA A 42 6.16 -11.59 -9.83
CA ALA A 42 6.52 -12.73 -10.67
C ALA A 42 5.81 -14.02 -10.23
N ARG A 43 5.50 -14.14 -8.92
CA ARG A 43 4.75 -15.28 -8.35
C ARG A 43 3.43 -15.57 -9.08
N SER A 44 2.71 -14.51 -9.42
CA SER A 44 1.43 -14.60 -10.12
C SER A 44 1.41 -13.70 -11.36
N LEU A 45 2.51 -13.68 -12.11
CA LEU A 45 2.65 -12.78 -13.26
C LEU A 45 1.50 -12.92 -14.27
N CYS A 46 1.11 -14.15 -14.62
CA CYS A 46 -0.01 -14.38 -15.54
C CYS A 46 -1.34 -13.84 -15.02
N TYR A 47 -1.55 -13.79 -13.70
CA TYR A 47 -2.73 -13.15 -13.12
C TYR A 47 -2.64 -11.63 -13.29
N HIS A 48 -1.53 -11.02 -12.87
CA HIS A 48 -1.35 -9.56 -12.92
C HIS A 48 -1.32 -8.98 -14.34
N LEU A 49 -0.97 -9.78 -15.35
CA LEU A 49 -1.07 -9.40 -16.75
C LEU A 49 -2.51 -9.39 -17.28
N MET A 50 -3.44 -10.08 -16.64
CA MET A 50 -4.81 -10.29 -17.12
C MET A 50 -5.86 -9.63 -16.24
N TYR A 51 -5.60 -9.50 -14.94
CA TYR A 51 -6.51 -9.01 -13.92
C TYR A 51 -5.82 -8.05 -12.96
N ARG A 52 -6.59 -7.14 -12.38
CA ARG A 52 -6.12 -6.23 -11.34
C ARG A 52 -6.27 -6.90 -9.97
N SER A 53 -5.27 -6.73 -9.13
CA SER A 53 -5.38 -7.06 -7.70
C SER A 53 -6.41 -6.17 -7.02
N PHE A 54 -7.01 -6.66 -5.92
CA PHE A 54 -8.06 -5.90 -5.23
C PHE A 54 -7.58 -4.59 -4.62
N ASP A 55 -6.30 -4.48 -4.26
CA ASP A 55 -5.68 -3.32 -3.60
C ASP A 55 -4.73 -2.54 -4.52
N GLY A 56 -4.67 -2.88 -5.81
CA GLY A 56 -3.83 -2.19 -6.80
C GLY A 56 -2.35 -2.59 -6.81
N VAL A 57 -1.91 -3.52 -5.95
CA VAL A 57 -0.56 -4.10 -5.99
C VAL A 57 -0.24 -4.71 -7.36
N CYS A 58 0.99 -4.53 -7.84
CA CYS A 58 1.46 -5.03 -9.14
C CYS A 58 0.79 -4.38 -10.36
N ASN A 59 0.09 -3.26 -10.22
CA ASN A 59 -0.32 -2.48 -11.39
C ASN A 59 0.91 -1.92 -12.14
N ASN A 60 1.96 -1.56 -11.40
CA ASN A 60 3.28 -1.28 -11.94
C ASN A 60 4.21 -2.46 -11.60
N LEU A 61 4.68 -3.21 -12.61
CA LEU A 61 5.47 -4.43 -12.40
C LEU A 61 6.89 -4.16 -11.87
N GLU A 62 7.47 -2.99 -12.17
CA GLU A 62 8.79 -2.58 -11.68
C GLU A 62 8.73 -1.98 -10.28
N LYS A 63 7.62 -1.28 -9.96
CA LYS A 63 7.35 -0.66 -8.67
C LYS A 63 5.99 -1.13 -8.14
N PRO A 64 5.89 -2.38 -7.63
CA PRO A 64 4.62 -3.05 -7.32
C PRO A 64 3.66 -2.31 -6.39
N LEU A 65 4.20 -1.47 -5.51
CA LEU A 65 3.45 -0.76 -4.48
C LEU A 65 3.07 0.68 -4.87
N LEU A 66 3.35 1.10 -6.10
CA LEU A 66 2.96 2.42 -6.60
C LEU A 66 1.47 2.42 -6.91
N GLY A 67 0.71 3.25 -6.21
CA GLY A 67 -0.75 3.32 -6.33
C GLY A 67 -1.51 2.22 -5.58
N ALA A 68 -0.81 1.34 -4.85
CA ALA A 68 -1.46 0.37 -3.99
C ALA A 68 -2.16 1.03 -2.79
N ALA A 69 -3.26 0.44 -2.33
CA ALA A 69 -4.00 0.91 -1.16
C ALA A 69 -3.17 0.80 0.13
N PHE A 70 -3.62 1.52 1.17
CA PHE A 70 -2.98 1.50 2.50
C PHE A 70 -1.50 1.96 2.48
N ARG A 71 -1.22 2.93 1.60
CA ARG A 71 0.08 3.58 1.42
C ARG A 71 -0.10 5.09 1.59
N PRO A 72 0.93 5.82 2.04
CA PRO A 72 0.84 7.27 2.15
C PRO A 72 0.68 7.90 0.76
N TYR A 73 -0.04 9.01 0.70
CA TYR A 73 -0.10 9.83 -0.51
C TYR A 73 1.29 10.37 -0.88
N PHE A 74 1.54 10.48 -2.18
CA PHE A 74 2.73 11.16 -2.67
C PHE A 74 2.61 12.67 -2.42
N ARG A 75 3.67 13.29 -1.92
CA ARG A 75 3.72 14.73 -1.71
C ARG A 75 4.54 15.38 -2.82
N HIS A 76 3.89 16.20 -3.65
CA HIS A 76 4.57 17.00 -4.67
C HIS A 76 5.29 18.22 -4.10
N LEU A 77 4.85 18.71 -2.94
CA LEU A 77 5.45 19.80 -2.18
C LEU A 77 5.76 19.35 -0.74
N PRO A 78 6.73 19.97 -0.07
CA PRO A 78 7.00 19.70 1.34
C PRO A 78 5.75 19.83 2.22
N ALA A 79 5.72 19.08 3.31
CA ALA A 79 4.67 19.21 4.31
C ALA A 79 4.75 20.56 5.04
N GLU A 80 3.60 21.21 5.26
CA GLU A 80 3.51 22.41 6.07
C GLU A 80 2.62 22.13 7.29
N TYR A 81 3.27 22.14 8.45
CA TYR A 81 2.66 21.95 9.77
C TYR A 81 3.19 23.04 10.70
N ASP A 82 2.46 23.33 11.77
CA ASP A 82 2.81 24.36 12.75
C ASP A 82 4.09 23.95 13.51
N ASP A 83 4.07 22.74 14.07
CA ASP A 83 5.18 22.06 14.74
C ASP A 83 6.22 21.44 13.79
N LYS A 84 6.04 21.61 12.46
CA LYS A 84 6.83 20.95 11.40
C LYS A 84 6.74 19.41 11.37
N ILE A 85 5.82 18.80 12.11
CA ILE A 85 5.67 17.34 12.20
C ILE A 85 4.24 16.91 11.84
N SER A 86 3.24 17.35 12.60
CA SER A 86 1.87 16.85 12.45
C SER A 86 0.78 17.84 12.84
N GLU A 87 1.08 18.88 13.61
CA GLU A 87 0.07 19.83 14.07
C GLU A 87 -0.42 20.70 12.89
N PRO A 88 -1.74 20.71 12.62
CA PRO A 88 -2.28 21.48 11.51
C PRO A 88 -2.04 22.98 11.73
N VAL A 89 -1.66 23.68 10.65
CA VAL A 89 -1.41 25.12 10.72
C VAL A 89 -2.66 25.85 11.20
N CYS A 90 -2.56 26.51 12.35
CA CYS A 90 -3.60 27.40 12.83
C CYS A 90 -3.24 28.84 12.44
N LYS A 91 -3.97 29.42 11.49
CA LYS A 91 -3.90 30.87 11.26
C LYS A 91 -4.80 31.55 12.28
N PHE A 92 -4.25 31.97 13.42
CA PHE A 92 -4.89 33.04 14.16
C PHE A 92 -4.79 34.32 13.31
N LEU A 93 -5.92 34.73 12.74
CA LEU A 93 -6.09 36.06 12.17
C LEU A 93 -5.96 37.06 13.32
N LEU A 94 -4.76 37.63 13.47
CA LEU A 94 -4.56 38.92 14.13
C LEU A 94 -4.68 40.02 13.07
#